data_AF-A0A4Z0MZX8-F1
#
_entry.id   AF-A0A4Z0MZX8-F1
#
_cell.length_a   1.000
_cell.length_b   1.000
_cell.length_c   1.000
_cell.angle_alpha   90.00
_cell.angle_beta   90.00
_cell.angle_gamma   90.00
#
_symmetry.space_group_name_H-M   'P 1'
#
loop_
_entity.id
_entity.type
_entity.pdbx_description
1 polymer ?
#
loop_
_entity_poly.entity_id
_entity_poly.type
_entity_poly.pdbx_seq_one_letter_code
_entity_poly.pdbx_strand_id
1 'polypeptide(L)'
;MTTLTLTYCSRCDVFDRHMTDDCTRLALHWSADLAGLMANNGVHSRLQLAHRLEPLGVARSTVYRGLDDEWRGTPSLILIAAMCRAFGVAPGDVVVAR
;
A
#
# COMPACT_ATOMS: atom_id res chain seq x y z
N MET A 1 7.77 -2.57 -16.43
CA MET A 1 6.91 -1.93 -15.41
C MET A 1 5.60 -2.68 -15.40
N THR A 2 5.33 -3.47 -14.35
CA THR A 2 4.13 -4.31 -14.28
C THR A 2 3.19 -3.71 -13.24
N THR A 3 2.21 -2.92 -13.70
CA THR A 3 1.16 -2.36 -12.85
C THR A 3 0.24 -3.50 -12.40
N LEU A 4 0.37 -3.94 -11.15
CA LEU A 4 -0.62 -4.83 -10.54
C LEU A 4 -1.88 -3.99 -10.28
N THR A 5 -2.81 -4.05 -11.23
CA THR A 5 -4.16 -3.56 -10.98
C THR A 5 -4.92 -4.66 -10.26
N LEU A 6 -5.34 -4.37 -9.04
CA LEU A 6 -6.30 -5.19 -8.32
C LEU A 6 -7.69 -4.76 -8.76
N THR A 7 -8.39 -5.62 -9.50
CA THR A 7 -9.80 -5.46 -9.80
C THR A 7 -10.58 -6.04 -8.62
N TYR A 8 -11.28 -5.20 -7.87
CA TYR A 8 -12.16 -5.61 -6.79
C TYR A 8 -13.60 -5.67 -7.32
N CYS A 9 -14.27 -6.80 -7.13
CA CYS A 9 -15.68 -6.97 -7.46
C CYS A 9 -16.51 -6.95 -6.17
N SER A 10 -17.21 -5.85 -5.91
CA SER A 10 -18.11 -5.71 -4.75
C SER A 10 -19.31 -6.67 -4.77
N ARG A 11 -19.59 -7.29 -5.91
CA ARG A 11 -20.69 -8.24 -6.09
C ARG A 11 -20.29 -9.69 -5.75
N CYS A 12 -19.02 -10.04 -5.87
CA CYS A 12 -18.55 -11.43 -5.77
C CYS A 12 -17.46 -11.63 -4.71
N ASP A 13 -16.87 -10.57 -4.14
CA ASP A 13 -15.78 -10.60 -3.16
C ASP A 13 -14.57 -11.48 -3.59
N VAL A 14 -14.27 -11.49 -4.91
CA VAL A 14 -13.22 -12.30 -5.53
C VAL A 14 -12.25 -11.41 -6.32
N PHE A 15 -10.95 -11.69 -6.20
CA PHE A 15 -9.89 -11.11 -7.02
C PHE A 15 -9.60 -12.03 -8.22
N ASP A 16 -10.17 -11.73 -9.39
CA ASP A 16 -9.91 -12.48 -10.63
C ASP A 16 -9.28 -11.60 -11.73
N ARG A 17 -8.43 -12.23 -12.56
CA ARG A 17 -7.68 -11.61 -13.66
C ARG A 17 -8.48 -11.59 -14.98
N HIS A 18 -9.67 -12.21 -15.03
CA HIS A 18 -10.55 -12.32 -16.21
C HIS A 18 -12.01 -11.90 -15.92
N MET A 19 -12.24 -10.80 -15.23
CA MET A 19 -13.60 -10.29 -14.98
C MET A 19 -14.11 -9.38 -16.10
N THR A 20 -15.24 -9.76 -16.68
CA THR A 20 -16.01 -9.03 -17.70
C THR A 20 -16.80 -7.86 -17.08
N ASP A 21 -16.45 -6.65 -17.56
CA ASP A 21 -17.18 -5.38 -17.73
C ASP A 21 -18.10 -4.75 -16.65
N ASP A 22 -18.34 -5.33 -15.48
CA ASP A 22 -19.21 -4.69 -14.46
C ASP A 22 -18.57 -4.57 -13.06
N CYS A 23 -17.24 -4.49 -13.01
CA CYS A 23 -16.48 -4.24 -11.77
C CYS A 23 -16.01 -2.79 -11.71
N THR A 24 -16.48 -2.05 -10.71
CA THR A 24 -15.92 -0.72 -10.41
C THR A 24 -14.46 -0.88 -10.01
N ARG A 25 -13.54 -0.46 -10.88
CA ARG A 25 -12.10 -0.49 -10.63
C ARG A 25 -11.75 0.56 -9.57
N LEU A 26 -11.77 0.17 -8.30
CA LEU A 26 -11.31 1.02 -7.20
C LEU A 26 -9.79 1.04 -7.18
N ALA A 27 -9.19 2.20 -7.46
CA ALA A 27 -7.76 2.39 -7.31
C ALA A 27 -7.45 2.80 -5.87
N LEU A 28 -6.53 2.09 -5.22
CA LEU A 28 -6.00 2.52 -3.94
C LEU A 28 -4.84 3.48 -4.16
N HIS A 29 -4.86 4.56 -3.39
CA HIS A 29 -3.81 5.57 -3.34
C HIS A 29 -3.28 5.68 -1.92
N TRP A 30 -2.00 6.02 -1.76
CA TRP A 30 -1.48 6.40 -0.45
C TRP A 30 -2.26 7.59 0.12
N SER A 31 -2.50 7.57 1.42
CA SER A 31 -3.10 8.71 2.14
C SER A 31 -2.26 9.97 1.92
N ALA A 32 -2.91 11.12 1.84
CA ALA A 32 -2.21 12.41 1.75
C ALA A 32 -1.38 12.70 3.02
N ASP A 33 -1.76 12.10 4.16
CA ASP A 33 -1.07 12.26 5.44
C ASP A 33 -0.03 11.14 5.70
N LEU A 34 0.33 10.36 4.66
CA LEU A 34 1.26 9.24 4.84
C LEU A 34 2.62 9.72 5.39
N ALA A 35 3.09 10.89 4.96
CA ALA A 35 4.33 11.49 5.47
C ALA A 35 4.25 11.80 6.97
N GLY A 36 3.11 12.34 7.44
CA GLY A 36 2.86 12.60 8.85
C GLY A 36 2.82 11.30 9.66
N LEU A 37 2.12 10.28 9.16
CA LEU A 37 2.10 8.95 9.76
C LEU A 37 3.52 8.36 9.90
N MET A 38 4.36 8.48 8.87
CA MET A 38 5.74 7.98 8.91
C MET A 38 6.56 8.73 9.97
N ALA A 39 6.49 10.06 9.97
CA ALA A 39 7.22 10.90 10.91
C ALA A 39 6.83 10.61 12.38
N ASN A 40 5.53 10.45 12.65
CA ASN A 40 5.01 10.11 13.98
C ASN A 40 5.50 8.74 14.47
N ASN A 41 5.88 7.84 13.55
CA ASN A 41 6.44 6.52 13.86
C ASN A 41 7.99 6.48 13.81
N GLY A 42 8.65 7.66 13.71
CA GLY A 42 10.11 7.79 13.64
C GLY A 42 10.71 7.32 12.31
N VAL A 43 9.93 7.31 11.24
CA VAL A 43 10.35 6.92 9.89
C VAL A 43 10.43 8.18 9.02
N HIS A 44 11.64 8.50 8.56
CA HIS A 44 11.93 9.69 7.76
C HIS A 44 12.52 9.35 6.39
N SER A 45 12.64 8.06 6.06
CA SER A 45 13.14 7.60 4.77
C SER A 45 12.61 6.21 4.41
N ARG A 46 12.60 5.92 3.11
CA ARG A 46 12.26 4.58 2.60
C ARG A 46 13.18 3.47 3.12
N LEU A 47 14.43 3.79 3.43
CA LEU A 47 15.37 2.84 4.02
C LEU A 47 14.95 2.46 5.44
N GLN A 48 14.60 3.45 6.26
CA GLN A 48 14.10 3.20 7.62
C GLN A 48 12.79 2.42 7.59
N LEU A 49 11.88 2.74 6.65
CA LEU A 49 10.66 1.97 6.46
C LEU A 49 10.99 0.51 6.09
N ALA A 50 11.90 0.28 5.14
CA ALA A 50 12.30 -1.07 4.75
C ALA A 50 12.83 -1.88 5.94
N HIS A 51 13.71 -1.31 6.77
CA HIS A 51 14.19 -2.00 7.98
C HIS A 51 13.07 -2.26 8.99
N ARG A 52 12.11 -1.34 9.12
CA ARG A 52 10.97 -1.55 10.01
C ARG A 52 10.08 -2.70 9.55
N LEU A 53 9.92 -2.88 8.24
CA LEU A 53 9.04 -3.90 7.67
C LEU A 53 9.75 -5.23 7.34
N GLU A 54 11.08 -5.25 7.37
CA GLU A 54 11.91 -6.44 7.13
C GLU A 54 11.56 -7.62 8.08
N PRO A 55 11.35 -7.43 9.39
CA PRO A 55 10.87 -8.49 10.29
C PRO A 55 9.49 -9.05 9.93
N LEU A 56 8.69 -8.31 9.13
CA LEU A 56 7.39 -8.74 8.62
C LEU A 56 7.50 -9.42 7.24
N GLY A 57 8.71 -9.67 6.76
CA GLY A 57 8.97 -10.33 5.48
C GLY A 57 8.87 -9.41 4.26
N VAL A 58 8.81 -8.09 4.44
CA VAL A 58 8.76 -7.14 3.32
C VAL A 58 10.17 -6.83 2.84
N ALA A 59 10.48 -7.24 1.61
CA ALA A 59 11.75 -6.91 0.98
C ALA A 59 11.89 -5.39 0.73
N ARG A 60 13.12 -4.87 0.88
CA ARG A 60 13.46 -3.47 0.57
C ARG A 60 13.01 -3.04 -0.83
N SER A 61 13.17 -3.91 -1.82
CA SER A 61 12.76 -3.64 -3.21
C SER A 61 11.25 -3.40 -3.35
N THR A 62 10.43 -4.04 -2.50
CA THR A 62 8.98 -3.83 -2.46
C THR A 62 8.64 -2.44 -1.96
N VAL A 63 9.31 -1.97 -0.90
CA VAL A 63 9.15 -0.61 -0.38
C VAL A 63 9.53 0.43 -1.44
N TYR A 64 10.69 0.27 -2.07
CA TYR A 64 11.21 1.24 -3.05
C TYR A 64 10.41 1.27 -4.35
N ARG A 65 9.68 0.19 -4.66
CA ARG A 65 8.77 0.15 -5.81
C ARG A 65 7.41 0.78 -5.49
N GLY A 66 6.94 0.63 -4.25
CA GLY A 66 5.64 1.15 -3.82
C GLY A 66 5.67 2.63 -3.41
N LEU A 67 6.84 3.13 -3.01
CA LEU A 67 7.05 4.48 -2.49
C LEU A 67 8.27 5.15 -3.12
N ASP A 68 8.13 6.42 -3.48
CA ASP A 68 9.21 7.36 -3.76
C ASP A 68 9.61 8.15 -2.49
N ASP A 69 10.57 9.07 -2.63
CA ASP A 69 11.09 9.85 -1.50
C ASP A 69 10.07 10.87 -0.95
N GLU A 70 8.98 11.12 -1.67
CA GLU A 70 7.85 11.97 -1.24
C GLU A 70 6.67 11.15 -0.72
N TRP A 71 6.85 9.84 -0.47
CA TRP A 71 5.80 8.91 -0.04
C TRP A 71 4.67 8.72 -1.06
N ARG A 72 4.94 8.97 -2.34
CA ARG A 72 4.00 8.73 -3.44
C ARG A 72 4.33 7.42 -4.14
N GLY A 73 3.39 6.92 -4.93
CA GLY A 73 3.58 5.69 -5.71
C GLY A 73 2.32 4.83 -5.72
N THR A 74 2.50 3.55 -6.04
CA THR A 74 1.39 2.59 -6.11
C THR A 74 1.37 1.70 -4.87
N PRO A 75 0.28 1.74 -4.08
CA PRO A 75 0.09 0.83 -2.97
C PRO A 75 0.05 -0.63 -3.43
N SER A 76 0.63 -1.51 -2.63
CA SER A 76 0.45 -2.95 -2.77
C SER A 76 -0.13 -3.52 -1.48
N LEU A 77 -0.97 -4.55 -1.58
CA LEU A 77 -1.63 -5.14 -0.40
C LEU A 77 -0.63 -5.59 0.66
N ILE A 78 0.51 -6.16 0.25
CA ILE A 78 1.57 -6.59 1.16
C ILE A 78 2.13 -5.39 1.94
N LEU A 79 2.40 -4.28 1.25
CA LEU A 79 2.96 -3.09 1.88
C LEU A 79 1.93 -2.42 2.80
N ILE A 80 0.66 -2.34 2.40
CA ILE A 80 -0.43 -1.83 3.24
C ILE A 80 -0.56 -2.66 4.51
N ALA A 81 -0.70 -3.98 4.38
CA ALA A 81 -0.86 -4.87 5.53
C ALA A 81 0.34 -4.80 6.49
N ALA A 82 1.56 -4.73 5.95
CA ALA A 82 2.76 -4.60 6.76
C ALA A 82 2.82 -3.25 7.50
N MET A 83 2.43 -2.15 6.86
CA MET A 83 2.38 -0.83 7.51
C MET A 83 1.30 -0.77 8.61
N CYS A 84 0.10 -1.27 8.35
CA CYS A 84 -0.95 -1.37 9.36
C CYS A 84 -0.48 -2.16 10.58
N ARG A 85 0.18 -3.31 10.35
CA ARG A 85 0.72 -4.14 11.43
C ARG A 85 1.90 -3.47 12.16
N ALA A 86 2.81 -2.84 11.45
CA ALA A 86 4.02 -2.23 12.03
C ALA A 86 3.71 -0.98 12.86
N PHE A 87 2.69 -0.21 12.47
CA PHE A 87 2.31 1.05 13.11
C PHE A 87 1.06 0.94 13.98
N GLY A 88 0.36 -0.20 13.95
CA GLY A 88 -0.86 -0.41 14.73
C GLY A 88 -2.02 0.47 14.29
N VAL A 89 -2.11 0.75 12.99
CA VAL A 89 -3.12 1.67 12.39
C VAL A 89 -4.08 0.94 11.47
N ALA A 90 -5.22 1.56 11.18
CA ALA A 90 -6.20 0.99 10.27
C ALA A 90 -5.80 1.23 8.80
N PRO A 91 -6.25 0.39 7.85
CA PRO A 91 -5.97 0.59 6.42
C PRO A 91 -6.36 1.97 5.89
N GLY A 92 -7.44 2.57 6.41
CA GLY A 92 -7.89 3.91 6.01
C GLY A 92 -6.93 5.05 6.37
N ASP A 93 -6.04 4.84 7.35
CA ASP A 93 -5.00 5.81 7.70
C ASP A 93 -3.83 5.77 6.69
N VAL A 94 -3.65 4.62 6.04
CA VAL A 94 -2.52 4.36 5.13
C VAL A 94 -2.92 4.58 3.67
N VAL A 95 -4.14 4.19 3.27
CA VAL A 95 -4.63 4.26 1.90
C VAL A 95 -6.05 4.76 1.80
N VAL A 96 -6.37 5.38 0.67
CA VAL A 96 -7.70 5.85 0.29
C VAL A 96 -8.09 5.30 -1.07
N ALA A 97 -9.37 4.99 -1.25
CA ALA A 97 -9.92 4.68 -2.57
C ALA A 97 -10.30 5.98 -3.29
N ARG A 98 -9.95 6.12 -4.56
CA ARG A 98 -10.38 7.24 -5.42
C ARG A 98 -10.84 6.73 -6.78
#